data_AF-A0A914YCC5-F1
#
_entry.id   AF-A0A914YCC5-F1
#
_cell.length_a   1.000
_cell.length_b   1.000
_cell.length_c   1.000
_cell.angle_alpha   90.00
_cell.angle_beta   90.00
_cell.angle_gamma   90.00
#
_symmetry.space_group_name_H-M   'P 1'
#
loop_
_entity.id
_entity.type
_entity.pdbx_description
1 polymer ?
#
loop_
_entity_poly.entity_id
_entity_poly.type
_entity_poly.pdbx_seq_one_letter_code
_entity_poly.pdbx_strand_id
1 'polypeptide(L)'
;MYKIKYSCTIEQNAQNYANNCPYPTHSAPGTRTGWGENMAYMSGGTIGENMGKSVGLYYSELLTPGMADLVTNVVSFPGDMGAGHYTQVVWGKTYEIGCGGKLCGTYWHLVCQYNVAGNYNGTTVYEVPITGGNGGCTTDADCTTQAADTCSVSDGLCNRA
;
A
#
# COMPACT_ATOMS: atom_id res chain seq x y z
N MET A 1 -10.07 -0.04 8.17
CA MET A 1 -9.34 -0.30 6.91
C MET A 1 -10.10 0.34 5.77
N TYR A 2 -9.47 1.22 5.00
CA TYR A 2 -10.12 1.81 3.82
C TYR A 2 -10.06 0.88 2.60
N LYS A 3 -11.08 0.99 1.75
CA LYS A 3 -11.10 0.50 0.39
C LYS A 3 -10.28 1.46 -0.47
N ILE A 4 -9.27 0.92 -1.15
CA ILE A 4 -8.42 1.70 -2.05
C ILE A 4 -9.20 2.11 -3.31
N LYS A 5 -9.06 3.38 -3.70
CA LYS A 5 -9.49 3.93 -5.00
C LYS A 5 -8.26 4.16 -5.88
N TYR A 6 -8.41 3.92 -7.18
CA TYR A 6 -7.33 4.22 -8.12
C TYR A 6 -7.32 5.71 -8.46
N SER A 7 -6.14 6.34 -8.47
CA SER A 7 -5.96 7.76 -8.77
C SER A 7 -5.04 7.95 -9.96
N CYS A 8 -5.60 8.50 -11.06
CA CYS A 8 -4.83 8.83 -12.26
C CYS A 8 -3.75 9.89 -11.99
N THR A 9 -3.95 10.77 -11.01
CA THR A 9 -2.95 11.77 -10.61
C THR A 9 -1.73 11.09 -9.98
N ILE A 10 -1.96 10.13 -9.09
CA ILE A 10 -0.89 9.35 -8.45
C ILE A 10 -0.19 8.47 -9.49
N GLU A 11 -0.96 7.82 -10.38
CA GLU A 11 -0.44 7.03 -11.49
C GLU A 11 0.49 7.86 -12.39
N GLN A 12 0.05 9.06 -12.79
CA GLN A 12 0.87 9.91 -13.65
C GLN A 12 2.20 10.26 -12.97
N ASN A 13 2.20 10.51 -11.67
CA ASN A 13 3.43 10.78 -10.92
C ASN A 13 4.34 9.54 -10.83
N ALA A 14 3.78 8.38 -10.50
CA ALA A 14 4.49 7.12 -10.47
C ALA A 14 5.08 6.76 -11.84
N GLN A 15 4.32 6.96 -12.92
CA GLN A 15 4.76 6.73 -14.29
C GLN A 15 5.87 7.71 -14.70
N ASN A 16 5.78 8.98 -14.33
CA ASN A 16 6.83 9.97 -14.57
C ASN A 16 8.14 9.55 -13.90
N TYR A 17 8.07 9.03 -12.67
CA TYR A 17 9.24 8.49 -12.00
C TYR A 17 9.80 7.26 -12.73
N ALA A 18 8.93 6.28 -13.05
CA ALA A 18 9.31 5.05 -13.72
C ALA A 18 9.97 5.28 -15.09
N ASN A 19 9.53 6.30 -15.84
CA ASN A 19 10.06 6.65 -17.15
C ASN A 19 11.55 6.99 -17.17
N ASN A 20 12.10 7.42 -16.04
CA ASN A 20 13.53 7.75 -15.91
C ASN A 20 14.41 6.54 -15.57
N CYS A 21 13.82 5.36 -15.40
CA CYS A 21 14.52 4.13 -15.04
C CYS A 21 15.50 4.25 -13.84
N PRO A 22 15.13 4.94 -12.75
CA PRO A 22 16.00 4.99 -11.58
C PRO A 22 16.19 3.59 -11.01
N TYR A 23 17.42 3.28 -10.57
CA TYR A 23 17.77 2.01 -9.97
C TYR A 23 18.93 2.19 -8.98
N PRO A 24 18.84 1.68 -7.73
CA PRO A 24 17.69 1.13 -7.02
C PRO A 24 17.05 2.17 -6.07
N THR A 25 16.80 3.39 -6.56
CA THR A 25 16.48 4.54 -5.69
C THR A 25 14.98 4.86 -5.70
N HIS A 26 14.44 5.21 -4.53
CA HIS A 26 13.07 5.74 -4.38
C HIS A 26 12.98 7.21 -4.78
N SER A 27 11.80 7.66 -5.20
CA SER A 27 11.56 9.07 -5.43
C SER A 27 11.58 9.85 -4.10
N ALA A 28 12.10 11.08 -4.15
CA ALA A 28 12.14 11.94 -2.98
C ALA A 28 10.70 12.24 -2.50
N PRO A 29 10.39 12.22 -1.19
CA PRO A 29 9.02 12.44 -0.71
C PRO A 29 8.39 13.75 -1.24
N GLY A 30 9.18 14.81 -1.37
CA GLY A 30 8.73 16.10 -1.91
C GLY A 30 8.32 16.07 -3.40
N THR A 31 8.78 15.09 -4.18
CA THR A 31 8.40 14.91 -5.59
C THR A 31 7.16 14.03 -5.77
N ARG A 32 6.59 13.51 -4.68
CA ARG A 32 5.38 12.69 -4.68
C ARG A 32 4.35 13.18 -3.65
N THR A 33 4.36 14.47 -3.30
CA THR A 33 3.39 15.07 -2.35
C THR A 33 3.35 14.34 -0.99
N GLY A 34 4.45 13.70 -0.59
CA GLY A 34 4.49 12.87 0.61
C GLY A 34 3.69 11.57 0.54
N TRP A 35 3.23 11.13 -0.64
CA TRP A 35 2.64 9.79 -0.85
C TRP A 35 3.65 8.71 -0.53
N GLY A 36 3.18 7.51 -0.16
CA GLY A 36 3.99 6.30 0.00
C GLY A 36 4.52 5.80 -1.35
N GLU A 37 5.46 4.85 -1.34
CA GLU A 37 6.02 4.30 -2.60
C GLU A 37 6.53 2.88 -2.39
N ASN A 38 6.10 1.97 -3.26
CA ASN A 38 6.69 0.65 -3.44
C ASN A 38 7.27 0.55 -4.85
N MET A 39 8.40 -0.15 -4.98
CA MET A 39 9.04 -0.39 -6.27
C MET A 39 9.40 -1.86 -6.47
N ALA A 40 9.34 -2.32 -7.71
CA ALA A 40 9.82 -3.64 -8.10
C ALA A 40 10.60 -3.57 -9.40
N TYR A 41 11.51 -4.54 -9.55
CA TYR A 41 12.33 -4.73 -10.74
C TYR A 41 12.16 -6.17 -11.21
N MET A 42 11.65 -6.36 -12.43
CA MET A 42 11.26 -7.67 -12.94
C MET A 42 11.85 -7.95 -14.32
N SER A 43 12.37 -9.14 -14.56
CA SER A 43 12.86 -9.54 -15.88
C SER A 43 11.80 -10.29 -16.69
N GLY A 44 11.74 -10.03 -18.00
CA GLY A 44 10.84 -10.73 -18.92
C GLY A 44 9.35 -10.46 -18.68
N GLY A 45 8.48 -11.13 -19.43
CA GLY A 45 7.02 -10.95 -19.33
C GLY A 45 6.51 -9.56 -19.73
N THR A 46 5.21 -9.38 -19.59
CA THR A 46 4.52 -8.12 -19.86
C THR A 46 4.43 -7.24 -18.61
N ILE A 47 4.19 -5.94 -18.81
CA ILE A 47 3.95 -5.00 -17.70
C ILE A 47 2.78 -5.42 -16.82
N GLY A 48 1.67 -5.89 -17.40
CA GLY A 48 0.48 -6.29 -16.64
C GLY A 48 0.73 -7.50 -15.73
N GLU A 49 1.40 -8.52 -16.25
CA GLU A 49 1.82 -9.69 -15.47
C GLU A 49 2.74 -9.30 -14.32
N ASN A 50 3.74 -8.45 -14.62
CA ASN A 50 4.73 -8.06 -13.62
C ASN A 50 4.16 -7.10 -12.58
N MET A 51 3.18 -6.26 -12.92
CA MET A 51 2.47 -5.42 -11.96
C MET A 51 1.74 -6.31 -10.93
N GLY A 52 0.98 -7.31 -11.38
CA GLY A 52 0.33 -8.27 -10.48
C GLY A 52 1.33 -9.05 -9.62
N LYS A 53 2.42 -9.53 -10.23
CA LYS A 53 3.49 -10.23 -9.48
C LYS A 53 4.15 -9.34 -8.43
N SER A 54 4.39 -8.05 -8.74
CA SER A 54 5.02 -7.12 -7.80
C SER A 54 4.19 -6.95 -6.53
N VAL A 55 2.87 -6.81 -6.65
CA VAL A 55 1.96 -6.75 -5.49
C VAL A 55 1.99 -8.05 -4.68
N GLY A 56 2.04 -9.20 -5.34
CA GLY A 56 2.21 -10.49 -4.68
C GLY A 56 3.53 -10.60 -3.89
N LEU A 57 4.63 -10.08 -4.46
CA LEU A 57 5.94 -10.03 -3.79
C LEU A 57 5.91 -9.09 -2.58
N TYR A 58 5.34 -7.89 -2.72
CA TYR A 58 5.15 -6.96 -1.60
C TYR A 58 4.37 -7.62 -0.47
N TYR A 59 3.27 -8.31 -0.80
CA TYR A 59 2.43 -8.96 0.21
C TYR A 59 3.14 -10.13 0.92
N SER A 60 4.03 -10.84 0.21
CA SER A 60 4.76 -11.99 0.74
C SER A 60 5.76 -11.66 1.85
N GLU A 61 6.13 -10.39 2.03
CA GLU A 61 7.00 -9.96 3.13
C GLU A 61 6.38 -10.22 4.51
N LEU A 62 5.04 -10.37 4.58
CA LEU A 62 4.34 -10.84 5.77
C LEU A 62 4.84 -12.21 6.26
N LEU A 63 5.32 -13.06 5.37
CA LEU A 63 5.82 -14.41 5.71
C LEU A 63 7.30 -14.38 6.09
N THR A 64 8.07 -13.54 5.40
CA THR A 64 9.53 -13.43 5.57
C THR A 64 9.94 -11.97 5.36
N PRO A 65 10.47 -11.28 6.38
CA PRO A 65 10.92 -11.80 7.68
C PRO A 65 9.79 -12.01 8.71
N GLY A 66 8.55 -11.72 8.36
CA GLY A 66 7.43 -11.83 9.28
C GLY A 66 7.11 -10.51 9.98
N MET A 67 5.83 -10.27 10.25
CA MET A 67 5.43 -9.24 11.22
C MET A 67 5.41 -9.88 12.61
N ALA A 68 6.47 -9.66 13.38
CA ALA A 68 6.47 -10.02 14.79
C ALA A 68 5.42 -9.17 15.53
N ASP A 69 4.60 -9.86 16.33
CA ASP A 69 3.58 -9.30 17.22
C ASP A 69 2.22 -8.93 16.59
N LEU A 70 1.43 -9.98 16.29
CA LEU A 70 -0.03 -9.90 16.15
C LEU A 70 -0.75 -9.99 17.52
N VAL A 71 -0.03 -9.85 18.65
CA VAL A 71 -0.55 -10.18 20.00
C VAL A 71 -1.11 -8.94 20.73
N THR A 72 -1.20 -7.78 20.05
CA THR A 72 -1.97 -6.63 20.53
C THR A 72 -3.09 -6.29 19.54
N ASN A 73 -4.18 -5.64 19.98
CA ASN A 73 -5.34 -5.26 19.14
C ASN A 73 -5.00 -4.27 17.99
N VAL A 74 -3.71 -4.09 17.69
CA VAL A 74 -3.11 -3.11 16.82
C VAL A 74 -1.86 -3.75 16.21
N VAL A 75 -1.74 -3.76 14.88
CA VAL A 75 -0.47 -4.12 14.22
C VAL A 75 0.35 -2.85 14.05
N SER A 76 1.55 -2.78 14.63
CA SER A 76 2.40 -1.58 14.57
C SER A 76 3.54 -1.74 13.58
N PHE A 77 3.94 -0.67 12.91
CA PHE A 77 5.12 -0.66 12.04
C PHE A 77 6.39 -0.47 12.88
N PRO A 78 7.27 -1.48 12.98
CA PRO A 78 8.41 -1.42 13.87
C PRO A 78 9.65 -0.74 13.24
N GLY A 79 9.53 -0.23 12.02
CA GLY A 79 10.61 0.36 11.23
C GLY A 79 11.05 -0.52 10.05
N ASP A 80 12.21 -0.22 9.47
CA ASP A 80 12.77 -0.98 8.34
C ASP A 80 13.19 -2.39 8.77
N MET A 81 12.24 -3.32 8.71
CA MET A 81 12.43 -4.74 8.93
C MET A 81 12.28 -5.53 7.64
N GLY A 82 12.44 -4.92 6.45
CA GLY A 82 12.20 -5.62 5.18
C GLY A 82 10.75 -6.06 4.93
N ALA A 83 9.78 -5.49 5.67
CA ALA A 83 8.33 -5.64 5.46
C ALA A 83 7.63 -4.32 5.09
N GLY A 84 8.42 -3.33 4.63
CA GLY A 84 7.93 -2.00 4.29
C GLY A 84 6.95 -2.01 3.11
N HIS A 85 7.14 -2.89 2.13
CA HIS A 85 6.22 -2.96 1.00
C HIS A 85 4.89 -3.57 1.42
N TYR A 86 4.92 -4.66 2.20
CA TYR A 86 3.71 -5.27 2.78
C TYR A 86 2.92 -4.26 3.59
N THR A 87 3.57 -3.61 4.55
CA THR A 87 2.89 -2.71 5.49
C THR A 87 2.28 -1.50 4.79
N GLN A 88 2.88 -0.98 3.72
CA GLN A 88 2.26 0.05 2.89
C GLN A 88 1.03 -0.47 2.13
N VAL A 89 1.06 -1.71 1.62
CA VAL A 89 -0.09 -2.34 0.93
C VAL A 89 -1.29 -2.51 1.87
N VAL A 90 -1.05 -2.93 3.12
CA VAL A 90 -2.11 -3.16 4.11
C VAL A 90 -2.31 -1.99 5.08
N TRP A 91 -1.80 -0.81 4.73
CA TRP A 91 -1.90 0.36 5.60
C TRP A 91 -3.35 0.83 5.71
N GLY A 92 -3.95 0.69 6.87
CA GLY A 92 -5.38 0.87 7.14
C GLY A 92 -5.95 2.23 6.76
N LYS A 93 -5.10 3.26 6.79
CA LYS A 93 -5.44 4.65 6.46
C LYS A 93 -5.18 5.03 5.00
N THR A 94 -4.48 4.21 4.24
CA THR A 94 -4.27 4.43 2.80
C THR A 94 -5.57 4.16 2.06
N TYR A 95 -6.00 5.11 1.23
CA TYR A 95 -7.28 5.06 0.51
C TYR A 95 -7.14 5.34 -0.98
N GLU A 96 -5.97 5.77 -1.49
CA GLU A 96 -5.70 5.84 -2.93
C GLU A 96 -4.37 5.20 -3.31
N ILE A 97 -4.33 4.68 -4.54
CA ILE A 97 -3.13 4.15 -5.18
C ILE A 97 -3.06 4.62 -6.63
N GLY A 98 -1.85 4.78 -7.15
CA GLY A 98 -1.60 4.87 -8.58
C GLY A 98 -0.26 4.23 -8.92
N CYS A 99 -0.19 3.49 -10.02
CA CYS A 99 1.01 2.74 -10.39
C CYS A 99 1.45 3.04 -11.81
N GLY A 100 2.77 3.10 -12.03
CA GLY A 100 3.38 3.25 -13.34
C GLY A 100 4.48 2.22 -13.56
N GLY A 101 4.83 1.99 -14.82
CA GLY A 101 5.88 1.04 -15.16
C GLY A 101 6.56 1.33 -16.49
N LYS A 102 7.85 1.00 -16.57
CA LYS A 102 8.66 1.20 -17.78
C LYS A 102 9.61 0.02 -17.99
N LEU A 103 9.74 -0.43 -19.23
CA LEU A 103 10.82 -1.34 -19.62
C LEU A 103 12.12 -0.54 -19.76
N CYS A 104 13.07 -0.84 -18.89
CA CYS A 104 14.37 -0.20 -18.74
C CYS A 104 15.46 -1.17 -19.18
N GLY A 105 15.79 -1.15 -20.47
CA GLY A 105 16.67 -2.15 -21.07
C GLY A 105 16.03 -3.54 -21.04
N THR A 106 16.48 -4.40 -20.13
CA THR A 106 16.03 -5.80 -20.00
C THR A 106 15.13 -6.07 -18.79
N TYR A 107 14.88 -5.07 -17.94
CA TYR A 107 14.03 -5.19 -16.77
C TYR A 107 12.89 -4.18 -16.78
N TRP A 108 11.74 -4.58 -16.26
CA TRP A 108 10.64 -3.69 -15.93
C TRP A 108 10.94 -3.00 -14.60
N HIS A 109 10.89 -1.68 -14.59
CA HIS A 109 10.82 -0.87 -13.37
C HIS A 109 9.36 -0.52 -13.11
N LEU A 110 8.85 -0.95 -11.96
CA LEU A 110 7.46 -0.78 -11.54
C LEU A 110 7.42 0.07 -10.28
N VAL A 111 6.49 1.02 -10.23
CA VAL A 111 6.34 1.98 -9.13
C VAL A 111 4.87 2.09 -8.79
N CYS A 112 4.50 1.92 -7.52
CA CYS A 112 3.18 2.24 -7.00
C CYS A 112 3.33 3.28 -5.90
N GLN A 113 2.50 4.32 -5.93
CA GLN A 113 2.46 5.36 -4.91
C GLN A 113 1.10 5.37 -4.20
N TYR A 114 1.09 5.79 -2.94
CA TYR A 114 -0.01 5.54 -2.01
C TYR A 114 -0.42 6.81 -1.25
N ASN A 115 -1.72 7.11 -1.18
CA ASN A 115 -2.25 8.22 -0.40
C ASN A 115 -3.23 7.72 0.68
N VAL A 116 -3.05 8.04 1.96
CA VAL A 116 -1.85 8.66 2.54
C VAL A 116 -0.65 7.71 2.52
N ALA A 117 0.56 8.23 2.72
CA ALA A 117 1.71 7.37 3.01
C ALA A 117 1.49 6.57 4.30
N GLY A 118 2.02 5.35 4.31
CA GLY A 118 2.15 4.53 5.51
C GLY A 118 3.56 4.55 6.08
N ASN A 119 3.90 3.48 6.80
CA ASN A 119 5.23 3.17 7.30
C ASN A 119 5.84 4.25 8.22
N TYR A 120 4.99 4.93 8.99
CA TYR A 120 5.47 5.81 10.06
C TYR A 120 5.87 4.96 11.26
N ASN A 121 7.12 5.11 11.71
CA ASN A 121 7.67 4.34 12.83
C ASN A 121 6.81 4.47 14.09
N GLY A 122 6.52 3.33 14.73
CA GLY A 122 5.74 3.28 15.97
C GLY A 122 4.26 3.59 15.77
N THR A 123 3.77 3.66 14.53
CA THR A 123 2.35 3.86 14.24
C THR A 123 1.68 2.57 13.80
N THR A 124 0.36 2.52 14.01
CA THR A 124 -0.51 1.42 13.62
C THR A 124 -0.60 1.27 12.10
N VAL A 125 -0.26 0.08 11.60
CA VAL A 125 -0.53 -0.38 10.24
C VAL A 125 -2.04 -0.49 10.04
N TYR A 126 -2.72 -1.30 10.85
CA TYR A 126 -4.19 -1.37 10.89
C TYR A 126 -4.69 -1.82 12.27
N GLU A 127 -5.93 -1.42 12.59
CA GLU A 127 -6.63 -1.78 13.83
C GLU A 127 -7.28 -3.16 13.69
N VAL A 128 -7.22 -3.97 14.75
CA VAL A 128 -7.84 -5.31 14.81
C VAL A 128 -9.03 -5.25 15.79
N PRO A 129 -10.23 -5.74 15.43
CA PRO A 129 -11.36 -5.70 16.35
C PRO A 129 -11.15 -6.63 17.56
N ILE A 130 -11.56 -6.13 18.73
CA ILE A 130 -11.41 -6.78 20.04
C ILE A 130 -12.27 -8.05 20.17
N THR A 131 -13.37 -8.14 19.41
CA THR A 131 -14.39 -9.19 19.57
C THR A 131 -14.58 -10.00 18.29
N GLY A 132 -13.74 -11.03 18.08
CA GLY A 132 -14.02 -12.28 17.33
C GLY A 132 -14.77 -12.26 15.98
N GLY A 133 -15.02 -11.11 15.38
CA GLY A 133 -15.73 -10.94 14.11
C GLY A 133 -14.78 -10.96 12.92
N ASN A 134 -15.33 -10.90 11.70
CA ASN A 134 -14.56 -10.99 10.45
C ASN A 134 -13.58 -9.82 10.18
N GLY A 135 -13.34 -8.93 11.15
CA GLY A 135 -12.34 -7.85 10.99
C GLY A 135 -12.85 -6.55 10.35
N GLY A 136 -13.92 -6.62 9.55
CA GLY A 136 -14.39 -5.53 8.70
C GLY A 136 -15.56 -4.71 9.27
N CYS A 137 -15.83 -3.57 8.65
CA CYS A 137 -17.00 -2.74 8.98
C CYS A 137 -18.31 -3.46 8.58
N THR A 138 -19.38 -3.21 9.34
CA THR A 138 -20.73 -3.73 9.08
C THR A 138 -21.76 -2.61 8.91
N THR A 139 -21.46 -1.43 9.42
CA THR A 139 -22.25 -0.22 9.29
C THR A 139 -21.33 0.99 9.08
N ASP A 140 -21.88 2.10 8.57
CA ASP A 140 -21.12 3.35 8.42
C ASP A 140 -20.53 3.84 9.76
N ALA A 141 -21.19 3.54 10.89
CA ALA A 141 -20.72 3.90 12.22
C ALA A 141 -19.40 3.22 12.63
N ASP A 142 -19.04 2.10 11.99
CA ASP A 142 -17.77 1.41 12.23
C ASP A 142 -16.59 2.14 11.55
N CYS A 143 -16.86 3.04 10.61
CA CYS A 143 -15.86 3.80 9.86
C CYS A 143 -15.56 5.15 10.53
N THR A 144 -14.80 5.09 11.62
CA THR A 144 -14.61 6.21 12.55
C THR A 144 -13.48 7.16 12.17
N THR A 145 -12.70 6.87 11.12
CA THR A 145 -11.51 7.66 10.80
C THR A 145 -11.89 9.09 10.40
N GLN A 146 -13.00 9.27 9.67
CA GLN A 146 -13.53 10.59 9.28
C GLN A 146 -15.07 10.59 9.25
N ALA A 147 -15.68 11.72 9.61
CA ALA A 147 -17.11 11.82 9.93
C ALA A 147 -18.10 11.47 8.80
N ALA A 148 -17.66 11.47 7.54
CA ALA A 148 -18.50 11.20 6.38
C ALA A 148 -18.19 9.86 5.68
N ASP A 149 -17.27 9.07 6.23
CA ASP A 149 -16.91 7.79 5.65
C ASP A 149 -18.07 6.79 5.76
N THR A 150 -18.17 5.88 4.79
CA THR A 150 -19.23 4.85 4.73
C THR A 150 -18.64 3.46 4.72
N CYS A 151 -19.44 2.45 5.01
CA CYS A 151 -19.03 1.06 4.98
C CYS A 151 -19.47 0.36 3.69
N SER A 152 -18.51 -0.22 2.96
CA SER A 152 -18.79 -1.25 1.97
C SER A 152 -18.99 -2.58 2.70
N VAL A 153 -20.22 -2.86 3.13
CA VAL A 153 -20.54 -4.04 3.97
C VAL A 153 -20.15 -5.35 3.28
N SER A 154 -20.27 -5.45 1.95
CA SER A 154 -19.87 -6.65 1.20
C SER A 154 -18.37 -6.92 1.27
N ASP A 155 -17.56 -5.88 1.40
CA ASP A 155 -16.10 -5.98 1.42
C ASP A 155 -15.53 -5.90 2.84
N GLY A 156 -16.33 -5.43 3.81
CA GLY A 156 -15.87 -5.10 5.16
C GLY A 156 -14.90 -3.92 5.21
N LEU A 157 -14.91 -3.05 4.18
CA LEU A 157 -13.97 -1.94 4.01
C LEU A 157 -14.67 -0.58 4.06
N CYS A 158 -14.03 0.39 4.70
CA CYS A 158 -14.53 1.76 4.73
C CYS A 158 -14.25 2.48 3.42
N ASN A 159 -15.18 3.30 2.93
CA ASN A 159 -14.96 4.20 1.80
C ASN A 159 -14.65 5.58 2.35
N ARG A 160 -13.55 6.17 1.88
CA ARG A 160 -13.26 7.59 2.13
C ARG A 160 -14.26 8.45 1.36
N ALA A 161 -14.92 9.37 2.08
CA ALA A 161 -15.79 10.39 1.50
C ALA A 161 -15.06 11.29 0.50
#